data_AF-A0A956ITV9-F1
#
_entry.id   AF-A0A956ITV9-F1
#
_cell.length_a   1.000
_cell.length_b   1.000
_cell.length_c   1.000
_cell.angle_alpha   90.00
_cell.angle_beta   90.00
_cell.angle_gamma   90.00
#
_symmetry.space_group_name_H-M   'P 1'
#
loop_
_entity.id
_entity.type
_entity.pdbx_description
1 polymer ?
#
loop_
_entity_poly.entity_id
_entity_poly.type
_entity_poly.pdbx_seq_one_letter_code
_entity_poly.pdbx_strand_id
1 'polypeptide(L)'
;MALLLVIVAYVRTLGAPFVWDDRHLVLDSPSVTSLRPLAEYFGSAFWSSQESGDVRAYYRPLVILSLALDHRIHGENPAGFHLTNLVFHALNTLLAYRLMRRFRVAPLVAMFLTCTWALHPRLSEAVAWISGRTDVLSATGVLAALLLHRRGSLSRNLLAALCVLLGLLCKEVALVGVLALVALEVTPHPHDRRTLGGRVSLAALPLVSAGIYLALRQRALSSAPESLLQLDFGALARVKIAFAALGNYARMLLVPWRPQLQIGDLLAPSQAMQLLGGVSASLIAVALFRARRQLKRRSLNVRPLLLVGLCLSLGGLALVLHLIPIAVGVVAADRFLYLPVLGLCLLCAPCLQVWLATATTQVKAVVIGGLTLSFVAATSARAGDWSSEIQLWSEAYRSTPKGMGLAGNELGNVYYRAGLFEHARAVFERVERDAVHEHSPNSNLAAALAQAGRYVDAQRILVPACSQYPRLPKLCLDAGLGELHLLQFANARLLLRRSLERHPDYEPARRALELVDQVEALENSPERRSKDAQTALRTQFRVAMLAGRRPDALRLGEKLLRDETAPRSERREAAEYWARFGPPQELTRILGPEGPARDVTDDAMLDAAALRIATAKELLEAWPALGIPLASAD
;
A
#
# COMPACT_ATOMS: atom_id res chain seq x y z
N MET A 1 17.09 -20.11 -16.69
CA MET A 1 15.97 -19.64 -17.54
C MET A 1 14.87 -18.96 -16.73
N ALA A 2 14.09 -19.66 -15.90
CA ALA A 2 12.97 -19.04 -15.15
C ALA A 2 13.38 -17.78 -14.35
N LEU A 3 14.48 -17.86 -13.60
CA LEU A 3 15.02 -16.71 -12.86
C LEU A 3 15.42 -15.54 -13.77
N LEU A 4 16.03 -15.82 -14.92
CA LEU A 4 16.40 -14.78 -15.89
C LEU A 4 15.15 -14.07 -16.42
N LEU A 5 14.09 -14.82 -16.75
CA LEU A 5 12.83 -14.24 -17.22
C LEU A 5 12.17 -13.37 -16.15
N VAL A 6 12.19 -13.81 -14.88
CA VAL A 6 11.67 -13.02 -13.74
C VAL A 6 12.48 -11.73 -13.59
N ILE A 7 13.81 -11.79 -13.64
CA ILE A 7 14.66 -10.59 -13.55
C ILE A 7 14.35 -9.63 -14.70
N VAL A 8 14.30 -10.12 -15.95
CA VAL A 8 13.98 -9.29 -17.12
C VAL A 8 12.60 -8.63 -16.98
N ALA A 9 11.62 -9.36 -16.47
CA ALA A 9 10.26 -8.84 -16.33
C ALA A 9 10.13 -7.73 -15.25
N TYR A 10 10.97 -7.76 -14.22
CA TYR A 10 10.88 -6.83 -13.09
C TYR A 10 12.02 -5.81 -13.01
N VAL A 11 13.07 -5.89 -13.85
CA VAL A 11 14.25 -5.01 -13.72
C VAL A 11 13.90 -3.51 -13.76
N ARG A 12 12.84 -3.13 -14.49
CA ARG A 12 12.37 -1.73 -14.56
C ARG A 12 11.88 -1.19 -13.22
N THR A 13 11.45 -2.04 -12.28
CA THR A 13 11.01 -1.59 -10.96
C THR A 13 12.16 -1.06 -10.12
N LEU A 14 13.42 -1.37 -10.44
CA LEU A 14 14.57 -0.84 -9.71
C LEU A 14 14.73 0.68 -9.89
N GLY A 15 14.16 1.26 -10.95
CA GLY A 15 14.12 2.71 -11.17
C GLY A 15 12.81 3.36 -10.74
N ALA A 16 11.90 2.63 -10.09
CA ALA A 16 10.62 3.18 -9.64
C ALA A 16 10.78 4.03 -8.37
N PRO A 17 9.98 5.10 -8.21
CA PRO A 17 9.97 5.92 -7.00
C PRO A 17 9.17 5.24 -5.88
N PHE A 18 9.28 5.77 -4.65
CA PHE A 18 8.31 5.45 -3.60
C PHE A 18 6.93 5.94 -4.00
N VAL A 19 5.94 5.05 -3.97
CA VAL A 19 4.55 5.38 -4.33
C VAL A 19 3.59 4.95 -3.22
N TRP A 20 2.49 5.69 -3.10
CA TRP A 20 1.38 5.32 -2.22
C TRP A 20 1.83 5.10 -0.75
N ASP A 21 1.43 3.99 -0.13
CA ASP A 21 1.82 3.55 1.22
C ASP A 21 3.34 3.56 1.47
N ASP A 22 4.18 3.44 0.42
CA ASP A 22 5.64 3.43 0.58
C ASP A 22 6.13 4.73 1.22
N ARG A 23 5.49 5.86 0.89
CA ARG A 23 5.83 7.16 1.47
C ARG A 23 5.63 7.14 2.98
N HIS A 24 4.47 6.67 3.44
CA HIS A 24 4.14 6.64 4.86
C HIS A 24 4.89 5.56 5.64
N LEU A 25 5.10 4.38 5.06
CA LEU A 25 5.79 3.29 5.73
C LEU A 25 7.30 3.45 5.76
N VAL A 26 7.89 4.02 4.71
CA VAL A 26 9.35 4.08 4.56
C VAL A 26 9.91 5.44 4.94
N LEU A 27 9.32 6.52 4.42
CA LEU A 27 9.86 7.88 4.58
C LEU A 27 9.37 8.53 5.89
N ASP A 28 8.10 8.34 6.24
CA ASP A 28 7.50 9.05 7.37
C ASP A 28 7.59 8.24 8.69
N SER A 29 7.81 6.93 8.63
CA SER A 29 7.73 6.05 9.81
C SER A 29 9.04 6.05 10.63
N PRO A 30 9.04 6.49 11.90
CA PRO A 30 10.22 6.40 12.76
C PRO A 30 10.69 4.97 13.01
N SER A 31 9.80 3.98 12.89
CA SER A 31 10.13 2.56 13.03
C SER A 31 11.02 2.05 11.88
N VAL A 32 11.00 2.74 10.72
CA VAL A 32 11.82 2.41 9.55
C VAL A 32 13.01 3.35 9.41
N THR A 33 12.82 4.66 9.57
CA THR A 33 13.89 5.66 9.41
C THR A 33 14.96 5.58 10.50
N SER A 34 14.61 5.05 11.68
CA SER A 34 15.55 4.79 12.78
C SER A 34 15.45 3.33 13.23
N LEU A 35 16.57 2.60 13.21
CA LEU A 35 16.61 1.21 13.63
C LEU A 35 16.34 1.12 15.14
N ARG A 36 15.24 0.47 15.52
CA ARG A 36 14.78 0.33 16.91
C ARG A 36 15.28 -0.98 17.54
N PRO A 37 15.27 -1.11 18.88
CA PRO A 37 15.43 -2.40 19.55
C PRO A 37 14.44 -3.45 19.01
N LEU A 38 14.89 -4.70 18.88
CA LEU A 38 14.09 -5.78 18.27
C LEU A 38 12.71 -5.94 18.93
N ALA A 39 12.63 -5.80 20.25
CA ALA A 39 11.38 -5.95 21.00
C ALA A 39 10.29 -4.94 20.59
N GLU A 40 10.66 -3.72 20.17
CA GLU A 40 9.70 -2.68 19.78
C GLU A 40 8.96 -3.01 18.50
N TYR A 41 9.63 -3.67 17.53
CA TYR A 41 8.99 -4.14 16.30
C TYR A 41 7.88 -5.14 16.60
N PHE A 42 8.04 -6.00 17.61
CA PHE A 42 7.05 -7.01 17.98
C PHE A 42 5.96 -6.49 18.93
N GLY A 43 6.15 -5.29 19.51
CA GLY A 43 5.20 -4.68 20.44
C GLY A 43 4.22 -3.69 19.80
N SER A 44 4.38 -3.36 18.52
CA SER A 44 3.62 -2.31 17.84
C SER A 44 2.75 -2.83 16.69
N ALA A 45 1.69 -2.07 16.37
CA ALA A 45 0.88 -2.29 15.17
C ALA A 45 1.65 -1.87 13.91
N PHE A 46 1.31 -2.46 12.77
CA PHE A 46 1.99 -2.20 11.48
C PHE A 46 1.92 -0.72 11.04
N TRP A 47 0.85 -0.01 11.42
CA TRP A 47 0.64 1.41 11.10
C TRP A 47 0.75 2.32 12.33
N SER A 48 1.49 1.90 13.37
CA SER A 48 1.55 2.64 14.65
C SER A 48 2.15 4.04 14.53
N SER A 49 2.88 4.34 13.45
CA SER A 49 3.50 5.64 13.21
C SER A 49 2.65 6.61 12.39
N GLN A 50 1.44 6.23 11.96
CA GLN A 50 0.60 7.17 11.22
C GLN A 50 -0.01 8.22 12.16
N GLU A 51 0.31 9.49 11.91
CA GLU A 51 -0.25 10.66 12.64
C GLU A 51 -1.77 10.83 12.43
N SER A 52 -2.38 10.07 11.51
CA SER A 52 -3.78 10.20 11.13
C SER A 52 -4.78 9.65 12.14
N GLY A 53 -4.32 8.88 13.14
CA GLY A 53 -5.20 8.18 14.08
C GLY A 53 -5.99 7.02 13.46
N ASP A 54 -5.81 6.76 12.16
CA ASP A 54 -6.46 5.66 11.42
C ASP A 54 -5.61 4.39 11.53
N VAL A 55 -5.57 3.81 12.74
CA VAL A 55 -4.77 2.61 13.01
C VAL A 55 -5.45 1.40 12.36
N ARG A 56 -5.13 1.08 11.11
CA ARG A 56 -5.54 -0.21 10.53
C ARG A 56 -4.88 -1.33 11.34
N ALA A 57 -5.68 -2.24 11.90
CA ALA A 57 -5.27 -3.26 12.87
C ALA A 57 -4.49 -4.46 12.26
N TYR A 58 -3.37 -4.17 11.60
CA TYR A 58 -2.43 -5.18 11.08
C TYR A 58 -1.26 -5.38 12.05
N TYR A 59 -0.78 -6.63 12.14
CA TYR A 59 0.41 -7.00 12.92
C TYR A 59 1.38 -7.75 12.01
N ARG A 60 2.40 -7.04 11.53
CA ARG A 60 3.39 -7.56 10.55
C ARG A 60 4.81 -7.11 10.90
N PRO A 61 5.32 -7.48 12.08
CA PRO A 61 6.58 -6.95 12.64
C PRO A 61 7.79 -7.21 11.75
N LEU A 62 7.86 -8.38 11.10
CA LEU A 62 9.00 -8.72 10.25
C LEU A 62 9.07 -7.91 8.95
N VAL A 63 7.93 -7.38 8.49
CA VAL A 63 7.91 -6.50 7.32
C VAL A 63 8.53 -5.16 7.69
N ILE A 64 8.08 -4.54 8.77
CA ILE A 64 8.64 -3.26 9.24
C ILE A 64 10.14 -3.40 9.54
N LEU A 65 10.54 -4.48 10.23
CA LEU A 65 11.95 -4.78 10.45
C LEU A 65 12.73 -4.90 9.13
N SER A 66 12.19 -5.58 8.13
CA SER A 66 12.85 -5.70 6.82
C SER A 66 12.99 -4.36 6.09
N LEU A 67 11.99 -3.47 6.21
CA LEU A 67 12.05 -2.12 5.64
C LEU A 67 13.08 -1.27 6.38
N ALA A 68 13.14 -1.36 7.72
CA ALA A 68 14.14 -0.66 8.53
C ALA A 68 15.57 -1.10 8.20
N LEU A 69 15.77 -2.39 7.95
CA LEU A 69 17.06 -2.92 7.51
C LEU A 69 17.45 -2.39 6.12
N ASP A 70 16.53 -2.37 5.16
CA ASP A 70 16.80 -1.79 3.84
C ASP A 70 17.10 -0.30 3.93
N HIS A 71 16.33 0.46 4.71
CA HIS A 71 16.58 1.87 4.96
C HIS A 71 17.97 2.11 5.58
N ARG A 72 18.38 1.24 6.51
CA ARG A 72 19.72 1.33 7.12
C ARG A 72 20.86 1.10 6.12
N ILE A 73 20.64 0.25 5.10
CA ILE A 73 21.66 -0.12 4.10
C ILE A 73 21.65 0.85 2.90
N HIS A 74 20.47 1.28 2.46
CA HIS A 74 20.25 1.99 1.21
C HIS A 74 19.78 3.44 1.39
N GLY A 75 19.48 3.87 2.62
CA GLY A 75 18.85 5.17 2.89
C GLY A 75 17.48 5.28 2.23
N GLU A 76 17.19 6.45 1.67
CA GLU A 76 15.97 6.73 0.90
C GLU A 76 16.11 6.40 -0.58
N ASN A 77 17.00 5.46 -0.96
CA ASN A 77 17.07 5.00 -2.35
C ASN A 77 16.06 3.85 -2.60
N PRO A 78 14.97 4.07 -3.37
CA PRO A 78 13.92 3.07 -3.58
C PRO A 78 14.44 1.80 -4.27
N ALA A 79 15.52 1.89 -5.06
CA ALA A 79 16.09 0.75 -5.79
C ALA A 79 16.46 -0.41 -4.86
N GLY A 80 16.99 -0.12 -3.66
CA GLY A 80 17.34 -1.15 -2.68
C GLY A 80 16.12 -1.93 -2.16
N PHE A 81 15.02 -1.22 -1.91
CA PHE A 81 13.78 -1.84 -1.44
C PHE A 81 13.12 -2.72 -2.51
N HIS A 82 13.13 -2.26 -3.77
CA HIS A 82 12.65 -3.06 -4.90
C HIS A 82 13.55 -4.28 -5.14
N LEU A 83 14.88 -4.14 -4.99
CA LEU A 83 15.82 -5.25 -5.10
C LEU A 83 15.52 -6.34 -4.07
N THR A 84 15.27 -5.98 -2.81
CA THR A 84 14.89 -6.93 -1.76
C THR A 84 13.62 -7.72 -2.16
N ASN A 85 12.57 -7.05 -2.65
CA ASN A 85 11.36 -7.73 -3.12
C ASN A 85 11.64 -8.69 -4.28
N LEU A 86 12.45 -8.26 -5.26
CA LEU A 86 12.83 -9.08 -6.40
C LEU A 86 13.65 -10.31 -5.99
N VAL A 87 14.57 -10.17 -5.03
CA VAL A 87 15.35 -11.29 -4.47
C VAL A 87 14.44 -12.31 -3.80
N PHE A 88 13.50 -11.87 -2.97
CA PHE A 88 12.53 -12.78 -2.33
C PHE A 88 11.59 -13.42 -3.35
N HIS A 89 11.18 -12.72 -4.40
CA HIS A 89 10.38 -13.31 -5.47
C HIS A 89 11.16 -14.35 -6.30
N ALA A 90 12.43 -14.08 -6.59
CA ALA A 90 13.34 -15.04 -7.23
C ALA A 90 13.57 -16.28 -6.34
N LEU A 91 13.75 -16.08 -5.03
CA LEU A 91 13.82 -17.17 -4.05
C LEU A 91 12.53 -17.98 -4.04
N ASN A 92 11.36 -17.34 -3.98
CA ASN A 92 10.08 -18.02 -4.05
C ASN A 92 9.88 -18.81 -5.34
N THR A 93 10.36 -18.29 -6.47
CA THR A 93 10.37 -19.00 -7.76
C THR A 93 11.17 -20.31 -7.66
N LEU A 94 12.35 -20.27 -7.03
CA LEU A 94 13.15 -21.47 -6.79
C LEU A 94 12.48 -22.45 -5.82
N LEU A 95 11.89 -21.94 -4.73
CA LEU A 95 11.18 -22.76 -3.75
C LEU A 95 9.94 -23.42 -4.37
N ALA A 96 9.17 -22.70 -5.18
CA ALA A 96 8.00 -23.20 -5.91
C ALA A 96 8.38 -24.33 -6.87
N TYR A 97 9.45 -24.14 -7.66
CA TYR A 97 9.97 -25.20 -8.54
C TYR A 97 10.36 -26.44 -7.74
N ARG A 98 11.14 -26.27 -6.67
CA ARG A 98 11.55 -27.38 -5.80
C ARG A 98 10.36 -28.09 -5.16
N LEU A 99 9.31 -27.35 -4.80
CA LEU A 99 8.09 -27.91 -4.22
C LEU A 99 7.35 -28.78 -5.24
N MET A 100 7.20 -28.31 -6.48
CA MET A 100 6.63 -29.11 -7.56
C MET A 100 7.46 -30.40 -7.81
N ARG A 101 8.80 -30.30 -7.83
CA ARG A 101 9.68 -31.46 -7.99
C ARG A 101 9.59 -32.44 -6.82
N ARG A 102 9.45 -31.94 -5.59
CA ARG A 102 9.20 -32.75 -4.38
C ARG A 102 7.93 -33.59 -4.51
N PHE A 103 6.90 -33.05 -5.15
CA PHE A 103 5.66 -33.78 -5.47
C PHE A 103 5.73 -34.61 -6.75
N ARG A 104 6.94 -34.87 -7.28
CA ARG A 104 7.20 -35.68 -8.46
C ARG A 104 6.52 -35.17 -9.74
N VAL A 105 6.29 -33.86 -9.82
CA VAL A 105 5.90 -33.22 -11.10
C VAL A 105 7.10 -33.28 -12.05
N ALA A 106 6.87 -33.68 -13.30
CA ALA A 106 7.90 -33.79 -14.32
C ALA A 106 8.63 -32.45 -14.53
N PRO A 107 9.95 -32.45 -14.83
CA PRO A 107 10.77 -31.23 -14.86
C PRO A 107 10.21 -30.11 -15.74
N LEU A 108 9.77 -30.44 -16.95
CA LEU A 108 9.22 -29.48 -17.91
C LEU A 108 7.91 -28.85 -17.41
N VAL A 109 7.03 -29.68 -16.83
CA VAL A 109 5.74 -29.22 -16.28
C VAL A 109 5.95 -28.33 -15.07
N ALA A 110 6.86 -28.74 -14.17
CA ALA A 110 7.22 -27.97 -12.99
C ALA A 110 7.83 -26.61 -13.38
N MET A 111 8.72 -26.61 -14.39
CA MET A 111 9.34 -25.38 -14.89
C MET A 111 8.29 -24.46 -15.50
N PHE A 112 7.44 -24.97 -16.40
CA PHE A 112 6.40 -24.18 -17.05
C PHE A 112 5.43 -23.58 -16.03
N LEU A 113 4.86 -24.37 -15.13
CA LEU A 113 3.91 -23.87 -14.13
C LEU A 113 4.54 -22.89 -13.14
N THR A 114 5.82 -23.09 -12.80
CA THR A 114 6.56 -22.12 -11.99
C THR A 114 6.74 -20.80 -12.74
N CYS A 115 7.10 -20.84 -14.02
CA CYS A 115 7.17 -19.63 -14.87
C CYS A 115 5.79 -18.97 -15.00
N THR A 116 4.74 -19.75 -15.26
CA THR A 116 3.35 -19.26 -15.37
C THR A 116 2.94 -18.52 -14.10
N TRP A 117 3.30 -19.04 -12.92
CA TRP A 117 3.04 -18.37 -11.65
C TRP A 117 3.91 -17.13 -11.45
N ALA A 118 5.24 -17.27 -11.55
CA ALA A 118 6.18 -16.19 -11.25
C ALA A 118 6.08 -15.01 -12.23
N LEU A 119 5.63 -15.24 -13.46
CA LEU A 119 5.46 -14.22 -14.49
C LEU A 119 3.98 -13.89 -14.71
N HIS A 120 3.09 -14.28 -13.80
CA HIS A 120 1.69 -13.97 -13.93
C HIS A 120 1.48 -12.45 -13.73
N PRO A 121 0.94 -11.70 -14.70
CA PRO A 121 0.96 -10.22 -14.64
C PRO A 121 0.21 -9.64 -13.43
N ARG A 122 -0.83 -10.34 -12.96
CA ARG A 122 -1.57 -10.00 -11.72
C ARG A 122 -0.74 -10.09 -10.44
N LEU A 123 0.42 -10.73 -10.44
CA LEU A 123 1.28 -10.79 -9.25
C LEU A 123 2.27 -9.63 -9.18
N SER A 124 2.31 -8.77 -10.21
CA SER A 124 3.21 -7.63 -10.27
C SER A 124 3.03 -6.67 -9.10
N GLU A 125 1.80 -6.46 -8.62
CA GLU A 125 1.56 -5.61 -7.45
C GLU A 125 2.28 -6.12 -6.19
N ALA A 126 2.35 -7.44 -5.97
CA ALA A 126 3.03 -8.01 -4.80
C ALA A 126 4.57 -7.88 -4.87
N VAL A 127 5.13 -7.67 -6.07
CA VAL A 127 6.58 -7.65 -6.31
C VAL A 127 7.09 -6.23 -6.55
N ALA A 128 6.42 -5.48 -7.43
CA ALA A 128 6.80 -4.14 -7.86
C ALA A 128 6.53 -3.09 -6.78
N TRP A 129 5.45 -3.19 -6.01
CA TRP A 129 5.17 -2.27 -4.92
C TRP A 129 6.04 -2.60 -3.71
N ILE A 130 6.77 -1.64 -3.14
CA ILE A 130 7.67 -1.90 -2.01
C ILE A 130 6.87 -2.42 -0.82
N SER A 131 5.77 -1.78 -0.47
CA SER A 131 4.89 -2.22 0.62
C SER A 131 4.15 -3.53 0.31
N GLY A 132 4.11 -3.95 -0.95
CA GLY A 132 3.70 -5.29 -1.39
C GLY A 132 4.56 -6.42 -0.82
N ARG A 133 5.74 -6.09 -0.26
CA ARG A 133 6.69 -7.00 0.40
C ARG A 133 6.06 -8.02 1.34
N THR A 134 4.94 -7.66 1.98
CA THR A 134 4.20 -8.54 2.88
C THR A 134 3.89 -9.90 2.25
N ASP A 135 3.51 -9.94 0.97
CA ASP A 135 3.13 -11.16 0.25
C ASP A 135 4.35 -12.03 -0.08
N VAL A 136 5.42 -11.43 -0.62
CA VAL A 136 6.64 -12.17 -1.02
C VAL A 136 7.36 -12.78 0.19
N LEU A 137 7.44 -12.06 1.33
CA LEU A 137 8.05 -12.58 2.55
C LEU A 137 7.20 -13.69 3.18
N SER A 138 5.88 -13.48 3.26
CA SER A 138 4.96 -14.48 3.81
C SER A 138 5.00 -15.78 3.01
N ALA A 139 5.00 -15.68 1.68
CA ALA A 139 5.13 -16.83 0.79
C ALA A 139 6.48 -17.55 0.96
N THR A 140 7.58 -16.83 1.21
CA THR A 140 8.89 -17.44 1.48
C THR A 140 8.81 -18.37 2.69
N GLY A 141 8.22 -17.89 3.79
CA GLY A 141 8.00 -18.69 5.00
C GLY A 141 7.15 -19.95 4.74
N VAL A 142 6.03 -19.79 4.02
CA VAL A 142 5.13 -20.91 3.67
C VAL A 142 5.83 -21.95 2.78
N LEU A 143 6.52 -21.52 1.72
CA LEU A 143 7.17 -22.43 0.78
C LEU A 143 8.37 -23.15 1.40
N ALA A 144 9.17 -22.45 2.21
CA ALA A 144 10.23 -23.05 3.00
C ALA A 144 9.68 -24.10 3.96
N ALA A 145 8.60 -23.79 4.68
CA ALA A 145 7.96 -24.72 5.61
C ALA A 145 7.49 -26.01 4.92
N LEU A 146 6.82 -25.88 3.76
CA LEU A 146 6.34 -27.03 2.98
C LEU A 146 7.48 -27.90 2.43
N LEU A 147 8.61 -27.29 2.07
CA LEU A 147 9.80 -28.01 1.60
C LEU A 147 10.54 -28.72 2.72
N LEU A 148 10.63 -28.10 3.91
CA LEU A 148 11.34 -28.62 5.07
C LEU A 148 10.55 -29.71 5.80
N HIS A 149 9.22 -29.62 5.78
CA HIS A 149 8.32 -30.62 6.34
C HIS A 149 8.72 -32.04 5.92
N ARG A 150 8.75 -32.97 6.88
CA ARG A 150 9.07 -34.37 6.63
C ARG A 150 8.32 -35.25 7.61
N ARG A 151 7.44 -36.10 7.07
CA ARG A 151 6.66 -37.06 7.88
C ARG A 151 7.56 -37.83 8.84
N GLY A 152 7.13 -37.89 10.09
CA GLY A 152 7.78 -38.63 11.17
C GLY A 152 9.06 -37.98 11.73
N SER A 153 9.46 -36.81 11.23
CA SER A 153 10.66 -36.12 11.70
C SER A 153 10.29 -34.91 12.55
N LEU A 154 10.48 -35.00 13.86
CA LEU A 154 10.22 -33.88 14.79
C LEU A 154 11.06 -32.65 14.43
N SER A 155 12.38 -32.79 14.26
CA SER A 155 13.29 -31.68 13.95
C SER A 155 12.91 -30.91 12.69
N ARG A 156 12.59 -31.63 11.60
CA ARG A 156 12.14 -31.03 10.33
C ARG A 156 10.77 -30.34 10.46
N ASN A 157 9.85 -30.89 11.24
CA ASN A 157 8.54 -30.28 11.48
C ASN A 157 8.62 -29.07 12.42
N LEU A 158 9.51 -29.05 13.40
CA LEU A 158 9.81 -27.85 14.20
C LEU A 158 10.35 -26.73 13.32
N LEU A 159 11.30 -27.04 12.43
CA LEU A 159 11.82 -26.05 11.50
C LEU A 159 10.75 -25.56 10.51
N ALA A 160 9.87 -26.45 10.03
CA ALA A 160 8.71 -26.04 9.22
C ALA A 160 7.74 -25.14 10.01
N ALA A 161 7.47 -25.46 11.28
CA ALA A 161 6.64 -24.65 12.17
C ALA A 161 7.27 -23.27 12.42
N LEU A 162 8.59 -23.18 12.55
CA LEU A 162 9.31 -21.91 12.64
C LEU A 162 9.18 -21.10 11.34
N CYS A 163 9.40 -21.72 10.18
CA CYS A 163 9.28 -21.02 8.89
C CYS A 163 7.86 -20.48 8.64
N VAL A 164 6.81 -21.24 8.99
CA VAL A 164 5.43 -20.74 8.84
C VAL A 164 5.11 -19.66 9.87
N LEU A 165 5.68 -19.72 11.09
CA LEU A 165 5.58 -18.63 12.07
C LEU A 165 6.20 -17.33 11.52
N LEU A 166 7.39 -17.41 10.93
CA LEU A 166 8.02 -16.25 10.26
C LEU A 166 7.12 -15.73 9.13
N GLY A 167 6.48 -16.62 8.36
CA GLY A 167 5.50 -16.22 7.34
C GLY A 167 4.28 -15.49 7.91
N LEU A 168 3.75 -15.95 9.06
CA LEU A 168 2.63 -15.33 9.77
C LEU A 168 2.97 -13.95 10.31
N LEU A 169 4.18 -13.77 10.82
CA LEU A 169 4.72 -12.48 11.28
C LEU A 169 4.96 -11.49 10.13
N CYS A 170 4.88 -11.94 8.87
CA CYS A 170 4.90 -11.08 7.69
C CYS A 170 3.49 -10.78 7.16
N LYS A 171 2.60 -11.78 7.14
CA LYS A 171 1.21 -11.64 6.71
C LYS A 171 0.35 -12.81 7.18
N GLU A 172 -0.86 -12.51 7.61
CA GLU A 172 -1.89 -13.47 8.05
C GLU A 172 -2.22 -14.55 7.02
N VAL A 173 -1.99 -14.29 5.73
CA VAL A 173 -2.20 -15.25 4.64
C VAL A 173 -1.38 -16.52 4.84
N ALA A 174 -0.25 -16.49 5.57
CA ALA A 174 0.54 -17.69 5.88
C ALA A 174 -0.22 -18.78 6.66
N LEU A 175 -1.41 -18.49 7.21
CA LEU A 175 -2.31 -19.50 7.77
C LEU A 175 -2.61 -20.63 6.78
N VAL A 176 -2.60 -20.37 5.47
CA VAL A 176 -2.74 -21.42 4.44
C VAL A 176 -1.63 -22.46 4.51
N GLY A 177 -0.43 -22.06 4.92
CA GLY A 177 0.71 -22.95 5.14
C GLY A 177 0.49 -23.84 6.37
N VAL A 178 -0.09 -23.29 7.44
CA VAL A 178 -0.49 -24.07 8.63
C VAL A 178 -1.52 -25.13 8.23
N LEU A 179 -2.56 -24.74 7.49
CA LEU A 179 -3.58 -25.67 7.00
C LEU A 179 -2.97 -26.77 6.11
N ALA A 180 -2.06 -26.41 5.21
CA ALA A 180 -1.39 -27.36 4.33
C ALA A 180 -0.50 -28.35 5.10
N LEU A 181 0.26 -27.89 6.10
CA LEU A 181 1.11 -28.75 6.94
C LEU A 181 0.27 -29.72 7.80
N VAL A 182 -0.80 -29.22 8.42
CA VAL A 182 -1.76 -30.06 9.16
C VAL A 182 -2.35 -31.11 8.23
N ALA A 183 -2.83 -30.71 7.05
CA ALA A 183 -3.39 -31.62 6.06
C ALA A 183 -2.39 -32.71 5.63
N LEU A 184 -1.10 -32.37 5.48
CA LEU A 184 -0.05 -33.32 5.13
C LEU A 184 0.23 -34.36 6.24
N GLU A 185 0.17 -33.96 7.51
CA GLU A 185 0.39 -34.87 8.65
C GLU A 185 -0.81 -35.76 8.95
N VAL A 186 -2.04 -35.23 8.86
CA VAL A 186 -3.25 -36.02 9.19
C VAL A 186 -3.67 -36.95 8.05
N THR A 187 -3.26 -36.68 6.81
CA THR A 187 -3.60 -37.53 5.66
C THR A 187 -2.78 -38.82 5.69
N PRO A 188 -3.44 -40.01 5.72
CA PRO A 188 -2.75 -41.29 5.74
C PRO A 188 -1.87 -41.51 4.50
N HIS A 189 -0.67 -42.04 4.71
CA HIS A 189 0.26 -42.43 3.65
C HIS A 189 0.62 -43.93 3.80
N PRO A 190 0.71 -44.72 2.72
CA PRO A 190 0.82 -46.19 2.79
C PRO A 190 2.06 -46.70 3.51
N HIS A 191 3.13 -45.89 3.52
CA HIS A 191 4.39 -46.22 4.21
C HIS A 191 4.52 -45.56 5.59
N ASP A 192 3.47 -44.90 6.09
CA ASP A 192 3.48 -44.20 7.37
C ASP A 192 2.86 -45.04 8.48
N ARG A 193 3.73 -45.68 9.28
CA ARG A 193 3.36 -46.58 10.38
C ARG A 193 3.04 -45.87 11.70
N ARG A 194 3.04 -44.54 11.74
CA ARG A 194 2.77 -43.78 12.98
C ARG A 194 1.34 -43.97 13.46
N THR A 195 1.18 -44.01 14.79
CA THR A 195 -0.13 -43.98 15.47
C THR A 195 -0.87 -42.67 15.19
N LEU A 196 -2.19 -42.65 15.38
CA LEU A 196 -2.98 -41.41 15.24
C LEU A 196 -2.45 -40.31 16.18
N GLY A 197 -2.12 -40.65 17.43
CA GLY A 197 -1.53 -39.71 18.39
C GLY A 197 -0.21 -39.11 17.91
N GLY A 198 0.68 -39.91 17.29
CA GLY A 198 1.93 -39.42 16.72
C GLY A 198 1.77 -38.53 15.48
N ARG A 199 0.66 -38.65 14.75
CA ARG A 199 0.31 -37.74 13.65
C ARG A 199 -0.26 -36.43 14.18
N VAL A 200 -1.15 -36.52 15.17
CA VAL A 200 -1.76 -35.35 15.81
C VAL A 200 -0.72 -34.50 16.53
N SER A 201 0.25 -35.11 17.24
CA SER A 201 1.30 -34.37 17.94
C SER A 201 2.18 -33.55 17.00
N LEU A 202 2.52 -34.08 15.82
CA LEU A 202 3.29 -33.33 14.81
C LEU A 202 2.42 -32.30 14.06
N ALA A 203 1.13 -32.59 13.86
CA ALA A 203 0.18 -31.62 13.31
C ALA A 203 -0.09 -30.45 14.27
N ALA A 204 0.12 -30.62 15.57
CA ALA A 204 -0.02 -29.55 16.56
C ALA A 204 1.07 -28.47 16.43
N LEU A 205 2.26 -28.80 15.92
CA LEU A 205 3.37 -27.83 15.80
C LEU A 205 3.02 -26.58 14.95
N PRO A 206 2.52 -26.71 13.71
CA PRO A 206 2.10 -25.53 12.95
C PRO A 206 0.87 -24.81 13.56
N LEU A 207 0.03 -25.50 14.33
CA LEU A 207 -1.07 -24.87 15.08
C LEU A 207 -0.54 -24.03 16.25
N VAL A 208 0.52 -24.50 16.93
CA VAL A 208 1.22 -23.70 17.95
C VAL A 208 1.81 -22.43 17.35
N SER A 209 2.38 -22.49 16.13
CA SER A 209 2.84 -21.28 15.42
C SER A 209 1.69 -20.29 15.18
N ALA A 210 0.51 -20.76 14.77
CA ALA A 210 -0.66 -19.90 14.63
C ALA A 210 -1.10 -19.30 15.99
N GLY A 211 -1.09 -20.10 17.06
CA GLY A 211 -1.40 -19.64 18.42
C GLY A 211 -0.44 -18.56 18.92
N ILE A 212 0.87 -18.74 18.71
CA ILE A 212 1.90 -17.75 19.06
C ILE A 212 1.65 -16.44 18.30
N TYR A 213 1.43 -16.52 16.98
CA TYR A 213 1.12 -15.33 16.18
C TYR A 213 -0.13 -14.60 16.69
N LEU A 214 -1.22 -15.34 16.97
CA LEU A 214 -2.45 -14.73 17.48
C LEU A 214 -2.27 -14.09 18.85
N ALA A 215 -1.50 -14.71 19.75
CA ALA A 215 -1.19 -14.15 21.06
C ALA A 215 -0.35 -12.85 20.96
N LEU A 216 0.68 -12.86 20.10
CA LEU A 216 1.49 -11.67 19.84
C LEU A 216 0.68 -10.55 19.20
N ARG A 217 -0.14 -10.89 18.20
CA ARG A 217 -1.06 -9.95 17.55
C ARG A 217 -2.05 -9.34 18.54
N GLN A 218 -2.64 -10.15 19.42
CA GLN A 218 -3.60 -9.68 20.41
C GLN A 218 -2.93 -8.71 21.40
N ARG A 219 -1.70 -9.00 21.83
CA ARG A 219 -0.92 -8.12 22.72
C ARG A 219 -0.52 -6.81 22.05
N ALA A 220 -0.12 -6.84 20.78
CA ALA A 220 0.29 -5.64 20.06
C ALA A 220 -0.90 -4.74 19.66
N LEU A 221 -2.10 -5.33 19.52
CA LEU A 221 -3.31 -4.61 19.12
C LEU A 221 -4.25 -4.31 20.30
N SER A 222 -3.93 -4.69 21.53
CA SER A 222 -4.83 -4.48 22.69
C SER A 222 -5.07 -3.01 23.04
N SER A 223 -4.21 -2.12 22.55
CA SER A 223 -4.37 -0.66 22.65
C SER A 223 -5.07 -0.03 21.43
N ALA A 224 -5.41 -0.81 20.40
CA ALA A 224 -6.09 -0.30 19.21
C ALA A 224 -7.57 -0.01 19.53
N PRO A 225 -8.12 1.15 19.14
CA PRO A 225 -9.53 1.49 19.35
C PRO A 225 -10.48 0.45 18.74
N GLU A 226 -11.45 -0.05 19.52
CA GLU A 226 -12.45 -1.06 19.08
C GLU A 226 -13.25 -0.63 17.82
N SER A 227 -13.40 0.67 17.58
CA SER A 227 -14.14 1.20 16.43
C SER A 227 -13.51 0.88 15.07
N LEU A 228 -12.22 0.55 15.03
CA LEU A 228 -11.50 0.18 13.80
C LEU A 228 -11.77 -1.27 13.35
N LEU A 229 -12.48 -2.05 14.18
CA LEU A 229 -12.85 -3.45 13.91
C LEU A 229 -14.27 -3.60 13.33
N GLN A 230 -15.06 -2.53 13.25
CA GLN A 230 -16.49 -2.62 12.93
C GLN A 230 -16.84 -2.08 11.53
N LEU A 231 -16.44 -2.82 10.50
CA LEU A 231 -17.30 -2.92 9.31
C LEU A 231 -18.25 -4.10 9.53
N ASP A 232 -19.25 -3.93 10.39
CA ASP A 232 -20.25 -4.98 10.60
C ASP A 232 -21.33 -4.92 9.51
N PHE A 233 -20.99 -5.48 8.35
CA PHE A 233 -21.99 -5.75 7.34
C PHE A 233 -22.90 -6.88 7.82
N GLY A 234 -24.22 -6.72 7.67
CA GLY A 234 -25.16 -7.81 7.91
C GLY A 234 -24.81 -9.07 7.12
N ALA A 235 -25.15 -10.26 7.63
CA ALA A 235 -24.73 -11.54 7.05
C ALA A 235 -25.02 -11.66 5.54
N LEU A 236 -26.17 -11.17 5.07
CA LEU A 236 -26.53 -11.16 3.65
C LEU A 236 -25.58 -10.28 2.81
N ALA A 237 -25.19 -9.12 3.32
CA ALA A 237 -24.25 -8.24 2.63
C ALA A 237 -22.87 -8.90 2.53
N ARG A 238 -22.39 -9.57 3.58
CA ARG A 238 -21.13 -10.33 3.55
C ARG A 238 -21.16 -11.43 2.47
N VAL A 239 -22.26 -12.16 2.36
CA VAL A 239 -22.43 -13.18 1.31
C VAL A 239 -22.40 -12.54 -0.08
N LYS A 240 -23.13 -11.44 -0.31
CA LYS A 240 -23.11 -10.72 -1.60
C LYS A 240 -21.70 -10.24 -1.95
N ILE A 241 -20.98 -9.66 -1.00
CA ILE A 241 -19.58 -9.22 -1.18
C ILE A 241 -18.69 -10.41 -1.50
N ALA A 242 -18.82 -11.54 -0.79
CA ALA A 242 -18.03 -12.74 -1.03
C ALA A 242 -18.22 -13.31 -2.45
N PHE A 243 -19.46 -13.37 -2.94
CA PHE A 243 -19.73 -13.78 -4.32
C PHE A 243 -19.18 -12.76 -5.33
N ALA A 244 -19.31 -11.46 -5.08
CA ALA A 244 -18.71 -10.44 -5.94
C ALA A 244 -17.17 -10.51 -5.97
N ALA A 245 -16.53 -10.76 -4.83
CA ALA A 245 -15.10 -10.95 -4.71
C ALA A 245 -14.65 -12.19 -5.50
N LEU A 246 -15.35 -13.32 -5.32
CA LEU A 246 -15.07 -14.54 -6.06
C LEU A 246 -15.21 -14.35 -7.59
N GLY A 247 -16.24 -13.63 -8.02
CA GLY A 247 -16.42 -13.28 -9.43
C GLY A 247 -15.32 -12.37 -9.97
N ASN A 248 -14.87 -11.39 -9.18
CA ASN A 248 -13.73 -10.55 -9.55
C ASN A 248 -12.45 -11.37 -9.68
N TYR A 249 -12.14 -12.25 -8.73
CA TYR A 249 -10.98 -13.12 -8.84
C TYR A 249 -11.07 -14.05 -10.05
N ALA A 250 -12.25 -14.60 -10.36
CA ALA A 250 -12.45 -15.37 -11.58
C ALA A 250 -12.15 -14.54 -12.84
N ARG A 251 -12.69 -13.32 -12.93
CA ARG A 251 -12.40 -12.39 -14.04
C ARG A 251 -10.91 -12.07 -14.14
N MET A 252 -10.23 -11.82 -13.01
CA MET A 252 -8.80 -11.52 -12.97
C MET A 252 -7.93 -12.68 -13.48
N LEU A 253 -8.31 -13.92 -13.15
CA LEU A 253 -7.63 -15.13 -13.60
C LEU A 253 -7.93 -15.47 -15.07
N LEU A 254 -9.13 -15.15 -15.56
CA LEU A 254 -9.51 -15.35 -16.97
C LEU A 254 -8.91 -14.28 -17.89
N VAL A 255 -8.65 -13.07 -17.37
CA VAL A 255 -8.07 -11.94 -18.12
C VAL A 255 -6.80 -11.42 -17.42
N PRO A 256 -5.70 -12.19 -17.45
CA PRO A 256 -4.47 -11.85 -16.72
C PRO A 256 -3.65 -10.74 -17.38
N TRP A 257 -3.74 -10.50 -18.69
CA TRP A 257 -2.82 -9.62 -19.45
C TRP A 257 -3.01 -8.12 -19.27
N ARG A 258 -4.12 -7.67 -18.66
CA ARG A 258 -4.37 -6.25 -18.37
C ARG A 258 -4.72 -6.08 -16.89
N PRO A 259 -3.73 -6.25 -15.99
CA PRO A 259 -3.92 -5.90 -14.60
C PRO A 259 -4.15 -4.40 -14.47
N GLN A 260 -5.22 -4.03 -13.78
CA GLN A 260 -5.53 -2.66 -13.39
C GLN A 260 -5.30 -2.56 -11.88
N LEU A 261 -4.87 -1.39 -11.39
CA LEU A 261 -4.77 -1.20 -9.95
C LEU A 261 -6.18 -1.39 -9.37
N GLN A 262 -6.36 -2.44 -8.57
CA GLN A 262 -7.68 -2.78 -8.07
C GLN A 262 -7.99 -1.92 -6.86
N ILE A 263 -8.69 -0.86 -7.17
CA ILE A 263 -9.39 0.02 -6.25
C ILE A 263 -10.85 -0.36 -6.49
N GLY A 264 -11.52 -0.91 -5.49
CA GLY A 264 -12.87 -1.46 -5.63
C GLY A 264 -13.73 -1.01 -4.47
N ASP A 265 -14.93 -0.49 -4.73
CA ASP A 265 -15.88 -0.13 -3.67
C ASP A 265 -16.54 -1.40 -3.08
N LEU A 266 -16.29 -1.64 -1.80
CA LEU A 266 -16.91 -2.73 -1.03
C LEU A 266 -18.39 -2.57 -0.79
N LEU A 267 -18.87 -1.33 -0.82
CA LEU A 267 -20.23 -0.97 -0.41
C LEU A 267 -21.24 -1.15 -1.54
N ALA A 268 -20.79 -1.23 -2.79
CA ALA A 268 -21.64 -1.42 -3.97
C ALA A 268 -21.17 -2.59 -4.87
N PRO A 269 -21.21 -3.85 -4.39
CA PRO A 269 -20.74 -5.00 -5.16
C PRO A 269 -21.57 -5.24 -6.43
N SER A 270 -20.92 -5.26 -7.60
CA SER A 270 -21.56 -5.50 -8.90
C SER A 270 -22.37 -6.80 -8.96
N GLN A 271 -23.64 -6.72 -9.40
CA GLN A 271 -24.51 -7.89 -9.59
C GLN A 271 -23.93 -8.88 -10.62
N ALA A 272 -23.32 -8.38 -11.70
CA ALA A 272 -22.68 -9.23 -12.70
C ALA A 272 -21.53 -10.05 -12.10
N MET A 273 -20.73 -9.43 -11.21
CA MET A 273 -19.67 -10.14 -10.51
C MET A 273 -20.21 -11.14 -9.48
N GLN A 274 -21.33 -10.84 -8.82
CA GLN A 274 -21.99 -11.81 -7.94
C GLN A 274 -22.45 -13.06 -8.71
N LEU A 275 -23.06 -12.89 -9.89
CA LEU A 275 -23.46 -14.00 -10.76
C LEU A 275 -22.27 -14.84 -11.23
N LEU A 276 -21.20 -14.17 -11.69
CA LEU A 276 -19.96 -14.85 -12.07
C LEU A 276 -19.34 -15.60 -10.88
N GLY A 277 -19.42 -15.03 -9.68
CA GLY A 277 -19.04 -15.68 -8.43
C GLY A 277 -19.86 -16.93 -8.15
N GLY A 278 -21.18 -16.87 -8.35
CA GLY A 278 -22.09 -18.01 -8.18
C GLY A 278 -21.74 -19.17 -9.11
N VAL A 279 -21.49 -18.86 -10.40
CA VAL A 279 -21.01 -19.84 -11.39
C VAL A 279 -19.66 -20.42 -10.94
N SER A 280 -18.73 -19.56 -10.53
CA SER A 280 -17.39 -19.98 -10.08
C SER A 280 -17.45 -20.89 -8.85
N ALA A 281 -18.28 -20.56 -7.85
CA ALA A 281 -18.50 -21.38 -6.67
C ALA A 281 -19.07 -22.76 -7.03
N SER A 282 -20.01 -22.80 -7.98
CA SER A 282 -20.62 -24.03 -8.47
C SER A 282 -19.59 -24.92 -9.19
N LEU A 283 -18.74 -24.32 -10.04
CA LEU A 283 -17.64 -25.02 -10.71
C LEU A 283 -16.60 -25.53 -9.71
N ILE A 284 -16.25 -24.75 -8.68
CA ILE A 284 -15.36 -25.15 -7.60
C ILE A 284 -15.97 -26.33 -6.83
N ALA A 285 -17.27 -26.30 -6.50
CA ALA A 285 -17.94 -27.41 -5.82
C ALA A 285 -17.90 -28.70 -6.64
N VAL A 286 -18.16 -28.62 -7.95
CA VAL A 286 -18.05 -29.76 -8.87
C VAL A 286 -16.60 -30.26 -8.96
N ALA A 287 -15.63 -29.35 -9.03
CA ALA A 287 -14.21 -29.68 -9.06
C ALA A 287 -13.78 -30.38 -7.76
N LEU A 288 -14.21 -29.90 -6.59
CA LEU A 288 -13.96 -30.51 -5.29
C LEU A 288 -14.60 -31.90 -5.17
N PHE A 289 -15.83 -32.07 -5.67
CA PHE A 289 -16.49 -33.37 -5.69
C PHE A 289 -15.73 -34.38 -6.55
N ARG A 290 -15.29 -33.97 -7.75
CA ARG A 290 -14.43 -34.79 -8.62
C ARG A 290 -13.07 -35.06 -7.98
N ALA A 291 -12.44 -34.05 -7.38
CA ALA A 291 -11.16 -34.17 -6.69
C ALA A 291 -11.25 -35.15 -5.51
N ARG A 292 -12.33 -35.12 -4.72
CA ARG A 292 -12.58 -36.09 -3.63
C ARG A 292 -12.68 -37.52 -4.17
N ARG A 293 -13.40 -37.74 -5.28
CA ARG A 293 -13.48 -39.06 -5.93
C ARG A 293 -12.12 -39.50 -6.48
N GLN A 294 -11.38 -38.58 -7.11
CA GLN A 294 -10.05 -38.85 -7.66
C GLN A 294 -9.02 -39.10 -6.56
N LEU A 295 -9.03 -38.37 -5.45
CA LEU A 295 -8.18 -38.60 -4.28
C LEU A 295 -8.37 -40.03 -3.76
N LYS A 296 -9.61 -40.53 -3.70
CA LYS A 296 -9.88 -41.93 -3.32
C LYS A 296 -9.29 -42.94 -4.32
N ARG A 297 -9.34 -42.67 -5.63
CA ARG A 297 -8.95 -43.60 -6.71
C ARG A 297 -7.48 -43.51 -7.16
N ARG A 298 -6.84 -42.34 -7.03
CA ARG A 298 -5.48 -42.08 -7.53
C ARG A 298 -4.43 -42.60 -6.56
N SER A 299 -3.26 -42.91 -7.12
CA SER A 299 -2.06 -43.27 -6.37
C SER A 299 -1.83 -42.30 -5.21
N LEU A 300 -1.48 -42.86 -4.05
CA LEU A 300 -1.21 -42.14 -2.80
C LEU A 300 -0.12 -41.06 -2.98
N ASN A 301 0.69 -41.16 -4.03
CA ASN A 301 1.74 -40.21 -4.39
C ASN A 301 1.24 -38.84 -4.88
N VAL A 302 0.02 -38.73 -5.45
CA VAL A 302 -0.50 -37.46 -6.01
C VAL A 302 -1.36 -36.68 -5.00
N ARG A 303 -1.81 -37.34 -3.93
CA ARG A 303 -2.69 -36.71 -2.91
C ARG A 303 -2.05 -35.49 -2.22
N PRO A 304 -0.77 -35.52 -1.79
CA PRO A 304 -0.13 -34.39 -1.15
C PRO A 304 -0.12 -33.13 -2.01
N LEU A 305 0.16 -33.28 -3.31
CA LEU A 305 0.14 -32.18 -4.29
C LEU A 305 -1.22 -31.51 -4.34
N LEU A 306 -2.29 -32.30 -4.46
CA LEU A 306 -3.66 -31.78 -4.55
C LEU A 306 -4.10 -31.11 -3.24
N LEU A 307 -3.76 -31.69 -2.09
CA LEU A 307 -4.09 -31.09 -0.79
C LEU A 307 -3.41 -29.74 -0.59
N VAL A 308 -2.10 -29.66 -0.84
CA VAL A 308 -1.37 -28.38 -0.77
C VAL A 308 -1.93 -27.40 -1.79
N GLY A 309 -2.19 -27.84 -3.02
CA GLY A 309 -2.82 -27.01 -4.05
C GLY A 309 -4.17 -26.42 -3.59
N LEU A 310 -5.03 -27.23 -2.97
CA LEU A 310 -6.33 -26.78 -2.43
C LEU A 310 -6.18 -25.83 -1.25
N CYS A 311 -5.27 -26.10 -0.30
CA CYS A 311 -5.02 -25.22 0.84
C CYS A 311 -4.49 -23.85 0.39
N LEU A 312 -3.53 -23.81 -0.53
CA LEU A 312 -2.97 -22.55 -1.02
C LEU A 312 -3.96 -21.77 -1.89
N SER A 313 -4.75 -22.44 -2.75
CA SER A 313 -5.75 -21.80 -3.61
C SER A 313 -7.01 -21.40 -2.86
N LEU A 314 -7.85 -22.37 -2.49
CA LEU A 314 -9.15 -22.11 -1.87
C LEU A 314 -9.01 -21.58 -0.45
N GLY A 315 -8.04 -22.08 0.32
CA GLY A 315 -7.75 -21.53 1.65
C GLY A 315 -7.27 -20.08 1.58
N GLY A 316 -6.40 -19.75 0.62
CA GLY A 316 -5.92 -18.39 0.42
C GLY A 316 -7.02 -17.43 -0.03
N LEU A 317 -7.86 -17.84 -1.00
CA LEU A 317 -9.02 -17.04 -1.42
C LEU A 317 -10.01 -16.86 -0.27
N ALA A 318 -10.32 -17.91 0.50
CA ALA A 318 -11.28 -17.83 1.61
C ALA A 318 -10.93 -16.76 2.65
N LEU A 319 -9.64 -16.50 2.89
CA LEU A 319 -9.18 -15.43 3.79
C LEU A 319 -9.48 -14.01 3.29
N VAL A 320 -9.77 -13.84 1.99
CA VAL A 320 -9.96 -12.54 1.32
C VAL A 320 -11.32 -12.42 0.62
N LEU A 321 -12.27 -13.32 0.93
CA LEU A 321 -13.66 -13.23 0.45
C LEU A 321 -14.57 -12.39 1.38
N HIS A 322 -14.04 -11.75 2.42
CA HIS A 322 -14.81 -10.92 3.36
C HIS A 322 -15.94 -11.67 4.11
N LEU A 323 -15.86 -13.01 4.20
CA LEU A 323 -16.77 -13.80 5.05
C LEU A 323 -16.60 -13.45 6.53
N ILE A 324 -15.35 -13.22 6.92
CA ILE A 324 -14.98 -12.55 8.16
C ILE A 324 -14.67 -11.10 7.78
N PRO A 325 -15.34 -10.10 8.38
CA PRO A 325 -15.04 -8.71 8.08
C PRO A 325 -13.62 -8.41 8.52
N ILE A 326 -12.78 -8.07 7.54
CA ILE A 326 -11.47 -7.48 7.77
C ILE A 326 -11.60 -6.07 7.20
N ALA A 327 -11.09 -5.07 7.92
CA ALA A 327 -11.03 -3.67 7.48
C ALA A 327 -10.03 -3.49 6.33
N VAL A 328 -10.27 -4.19 5.22
CA VAL A 328 -9.63 -3.99 3.93
C VAL A 328 -10.66 -3.25 3.10
N GLY A 329 -10.33 -2.06 2.58
CA GLY A 329 -11.24 -1.21 1.81
C GLY A 329 -11.44 -1.60 0.33
N VAL A 330 -11.10 -2.85 -0.07
CA VAL A 330 -11.28 -3.34 -1.45
C VAL A 330 -11.95 -4.71 -1.49
N VAL A 331 -12.80 -4.96 -2.50
CA VAL A 331 -13.50 -6.25 -2.74
C VAL A 331 -12.55 -7.35 -3.21
N ALA A 332 -11.58 -6.99 -4.05
CA ALA A 332 -10.57 -7.89 -4.59
C ALA A 332 -9.31 -7.08 -4.90
N ALA A 333 -8.15 -7.71 -4.81
CA ALA A 333 -6.88 -7.11 -5.21
C ALA A 333 -5.93 -8.13 -5.80
N ASP A 334 -5.11 -7.68 -6.75
CA ASP A 334 -4.11 -8.46 -7.47
C ASP A 334 -3.11 -9.12 -6.48
N ARG A 335 -2.66 -8.37 -5.45
CA ARG A 335 -1.75 -8.86 -4.40
C ARG A 335 -2.26 -10.09 -3.63
N PHE A 336 -3.58 -10.27 -3.49
CA PHE A 336 -4.14 -11.42 -2.76
C PHE A 336 -4.04 -12.74 -3.53
N LEU A 337 -3.70 -12.69 -4.82
CA LEU A 337 -3.57 -13.88 -5.68
C LEU A 337 -2.20 -14.57 -5.59
N TYR A 338 -1.23 -14.03 -4.84
CA TYR A 338 0.15 -14.53 -4.83
C TYR A 338 0.27 -16.03 -4.50
N LEU A 339 -0.16 -16.48 -3.32
CA LEU A 339 -0.21 -17.92 -3.00
C LEU A 339 -1.36 -18.67 -3.70
N PRO A 340 -2.56 -18.07 -3.88
CA PRO A 340 -3.64 -18.75 -4.58
C PRO A 340 -3.32 -19.23 -6.00
N VAL A 341 -2.66 -18.41 -6.82
CA VAL A 341 -2.28 -18.78 -8.18
C VAL A 341 -1.26 -19.91 -8.18
N LEU A 342 -0.34 -19.94 -7.20
CA LEU A 342 0.58 -21.07 -7.04
C LEU A 342 -0.18 -22.35 -6.70
N GLY A 343 -1.16 -22.26 -5.79
CA GLY A 343 -2.06 -23.36 -5.47
C GLY A 343 -2.79 -23.90 -6.70
N LEU A 344 -3.33 -23.01 -7.55
CA LEU A 344 -3.97 -23.38 -8.81
C LEU A 344 -2.98 -24.07 -9.77
N CYS A 345 -1.75 -23.56 -9.87
CA CYS A 345 -0.70 -24.20 -10.67
C CYS A 345 -0.41 -25.63 -10.19
N LEU A 346 -0.33 -25.87 -8.88
CA LEU A 346 -0.18 -27.24 -8.32
C LEU A 346 -1.35 -28.15 -8.69
N LEU A 347 -2.59 -27.63 -8.70
CA LEU A 347 -3.79 -28.38 -9.08
C LEU A 347 -3.84 -28.70 -10.58
N CYS A 348 -3.29 -27.83 -11.43
CA CYS A 348 -3.22 -28.05 -12.88
C CYS A 348 -2.12 -29.05 -13.30
N ALA A 349 -1.10 -29.27 -12.46
CA ALA A 349 0.06 -30.08 -12.82
C ALA A 349 -0.27 -31.51 -13.31
N PRO A 350 -1.18 -32.29 -12.68
CA PRO A 350 -1.53 -33.62 -13.18
C PRO A 350 -2.16 -33.61 -14.57
N CYS A 351 -3.06 -32.66 -14.84
CA CYS A 351 -3.73 -32.53 -16.15
C CYS A 351 -2.72 -32.12 -17.22
N LEU A 352 -1.86 -31.16 -16.91
CA LEU A 352 -0.85 -30.68 -17.83
C LEU A 352 0.19 -31.76 -18.16
N GLN A 353 0.57 -32.61 -17.21
CA GLN A 353 1.45 -33.76 -17.47
C GLN A 353 0.85 -34.73 -18.50
N VAL A 354 -0.45 -35.03 -18.38
CA VAL A 354 -1.15 -35.91 -19.33
C VAL A 354 -1.19 -35.28 -20.72
N TRP A 355 -1.55 -34.00 -20.80
CA TRP A 355 -1.57 -33.28 -22.08
C TRP A 355 -0.18 -33.17 -22.73
N LEU A 356 0.86 -32.89 -21.95
CA LEU A 356 2.23 -32.83 -22.46
C LEU A 356 2.78 -34.20 -22.87
N ALA A 357 2.22 -35.30 -22.38
CA ALA A 357 2.59 -36.63 -22.85
C ALA A 357 1.99 -36.94 -24.24
N THR A 358 0.82 -36.37 -24.57
CA THR A 358 0.10 -36.67 -25.81
C THR A 358 0.24 -35.62 -26.91
N ALA A 359 0.53 -34.37 -26.56
CA ALA A 359 0.69 -33.29 -27.53
C ALA A 359 1.94 -33.48 -28.42
N THR A 360 1.93 -32.90 -29.62
CA THR A 360 3.11 -32.85 -30.51
C THR A 360 4.11 -31.80 -30.04
N THR A 361 5.39 -31.95 -30.41
CA THR A 361 6.46 -31.00 -30.01
C THR A 361 6.17 -29.57 -30.45
N GLN A 362 5.60 -29.38 -31.65
CA GLN A 362 5.21 -28.06 -32.17
C GLN A 362 4.12 -27.42 -31.31
N VAL A 363 3.05 -28.16 -30.98
CA VAL A 363 1.97 -27.64 -30.12
C VAL A 363 2.49 -27.28 -28.73
N LYS A 364 3.38 -28.10 -28.15
CA LYS A 364 4.04 -27.79 -26.87
C LYS A 364 4.83 -26.48 -26.96
N ALA A 365 5.66 -26.34 -27.99
CA ALA A 365 6.51 -25.15 -28.17
C ALA A 365 5.67 -23.88 -28.34
N VAL A 366 4.60 -23.93 -29.15
CA VAL A 366 3.71 -22.79 -29.38
C VAL A 366 2.96 -22.40 -28.11
N VAL A 367 2.35 -23.35 -27.40
CA VAL A 367 1.55 -23.05 -26.20
C VAL A 367 2.44 -22.62 -25.03
N ILE A 368 3.51 -23.37 -24.74
CA ILE A 368 4.41 -23.04 -23.63
C ILE A 368 5.17 -21.74 -23.92
N GLY A 369 5.79 -21.64 -25.10
CA GLY A 369 6.57 -20.48 -25.51
C GLY A 369 5.70 -19.24 -25.63
N GLY A 370 4.55 -19.35 -26.32
CA GLY A 370 3.61 -18.25 -26.50
C GLY A 370 3.04 -17.73 -25.18
N LEU A 371 2.56 -18.62 -24.30
CA LEU A 371 2.03 -18.19 -23.00
C LEU A 371 3.13 -17.55 -22.15
N THR A 372 4.31 -18.18 -22.06
CA THR A 372 5.44 -17.64 -21.28
C THR A 372 5.85 -16.27 -21.78
N LEU A 373 6.01 -16.09 -23.10
CA LEU A 373 6.39 -14.80 -23.69
C LEU A 373 5.32 -13.74 -23.48
N SER A 374 4.03 -14.11 -23.62
CA SER A 374 2.92 -13.19 -23.36
C SER A 374 2.88 -12.71 -21.90
N PHE A 375 3.22 -13.59 -20.96
CA PHE A 375 3.27 -13.31 -19.52
C PHE A 375 4.49 -12.46 -19.16
N VAL A 376 5.66 -12.72 -19.76
CA VAL A 376 6.82 -11.84 -19.65
C VAL A 376 6.49 -10.45 -20.16
N ALA A 377 5.90 -10.33 -21.35
CA ALA A 377 5.55 -9.03 -21.94
C ALA A 377 4.54 -8.26 -21.07
N ALA A 378 3.45 -8.92 -20.66
CA ALA A 378 2.42 -8.28 -19.84
C ALA A 378 2.91 -7.93 -18.42
N THR A 379 3.76 -8.76 -17.82
CA THR A 379 4.39 -8.46 -16.52
C THR A 379 5.39 -7.32 -16.64
N SER A 380 6.20 -7.28 -17.71
CA SER A 380 7.14 -6.19 -17.97
C SER A 380 6.43 -4.86 -18.20
N ALA A 381 5.31 -4.88 -18.93
CA ALA A 381 4.46 -3.70 -19.12
C ALA A 381 3.89 -3.23 -17.78
N ARG A 382 3.31 -4.16 -16.99
CA ARG A 382 2.75 -3.82 -15.68
C ARG A 382 3.80 -3.32 -14.70
N ALA A 383 4.98 -3.93 -14.66
CA ALA A 383 6.12 -3.44 -13.87
C ALA A 383 6.55 -2.04 -14.30
N GLY A 384 6.43 -1.72 -15.60
CA GLY A 384 6.62 -0.38 -16.14
C GLY A 384 5.63 0.65 -15.59
N ASP A 385 4.36 0.29 -15.37
CA ASP A 385 3.37 1.21 -14.79
C ASP A 385 3.78 1.69 -13.39
N TRP A 386 4.49 0.85 -12.61
CA TRP A 386 5.00 1.21 -11.28
C TRP A 386 6.22 2.15 -11.34
N SER A 387 6.82 2.36 -12.51
CA SER A 387 8.02 3.21 -12.65
C SER A 387 7.73 4.71 -12.71
N SER A 388 6.47 5.14 -12.84
CA SER A 388 6.06 6.55 -12.74
C SER A 388 4.81 6.66 -11.87
N GLU A 389 4.91 7.42 -10.77
CA GLU A 389 3.77 7.70 -9.87
C GLU A 389 2.64 8.44 -10.62
N ILE A 390 3.01 9.37 -11.52
CA ILE A 390 2.07 10.14 -12.33
C ILE A 390 1.31 9.22 -13.27
N GLN A 391 2.02 8.35 -14.01
CA GLN A 391 1.40 7.42 -14.93
C GLN A 391 0.49 6.42 -14.19
N LEU A 392 0.96 5.89 -13.06
CA LEU A 392 0.23 4.92 -12.23
C LEU A 392 -1.13 5.47 -11.81
N TRP A 393 -1.16 6.67 -11.21
CA TRP A 393 -2.39 7.29 -10.71
C TRP A 393 -3.26 7.89 -11.80
N SER A 394 -2.68 8.42 -12.88
CA SER A 394 -3.46 8.92 -14.02
C SER A 394 -4.17 7.79 -14.77
N GLU A 395 -3.55 6.62 -14.93
CA GLU A 395 -4.19 5.45 -15.51
C GLU A 395 -5.21 4.83 -14.56
N ALA A 396 -4.89 4.73 -13.27
CA ALA A 396 -5.84 4.27 -12.25
C ALA A 396 -7.10 5.16 -12.25
N TYR A 397 -6.95 6.47 -12.23
CA TYR A 397 -8.08 7.41 -12.26
C TYR A 397 -8.94 7.24 -13.51
N ARG A 398 -8.32 7.15 -14.71
CA ARG A 398 -9.06 6.99 -15.98
C ARG A 398 -9.77 5.64 -16.11
N SER A 399 -9.21 4.59 -15.51
CA SER A 399 -9.77 3.22 -15.61
C SER A 399 -10.79 2.90 -14.51
N THR A 400 -10.89 3.73 -13.48
CA THR A 400 -11.77 3.49 -12.35
C THR A 400 -13.18 4.06 -12.61
N PRO A 401 -14.26 3.27 -12.39
CA PRO A 401 -15.64 3.77 -12.42
C PRO A 401 -15.84 5.01 -11.53
N LYS A 402 -16.71 5.93 -11.98
CA LYS A 402 -17.09 7.12 -11.20
C LYS A 402 -17.55 6.71 -9.79
N GLY A 403 -16.97 7.36 -8.77
CA GLY A 403 -17.33 7.17 -7.36
C GLY A 403 -16.35 6.37 -6.51
N MET A 404 -15.25 5.87 -7.09
CA MET A 404 -14.14 5.30 -6.32
C MET A 404 -13.05 6.35 -6.07
N GLY A 405 -13.08 6.92 -4.85
CA GLY A 405 -12.30 8.09 -4.50
C GLY A 405 -10.79 7.88 -4.36
N LEU A 406 -10.31 6.66 -4.06
CA LEU A 406 -8.88 6.45 -3.78
C LEU A 406 -7.95 6.84 -4.94
N ALA A 407 -8.26 6.45 -6.18
CA ALA A 407 -7.42 6.79 -7.34
C ALA A 407 -7.31 8.31 -7.52
N GLY A 408 -8.44 9.01 -7.39
CA GLY A 408 -8.49 10.46 -7.47
C GLY A 408 -7.84 11.13 -6.26
N ASN A 409 -7.97 10.56 -5.07
CA ASN A 409 -7.32 11.08 -3.87
C ASN A 409 -5.79 11.00 -3.98
N GLU A 410 -5.26 9.86 -4.43
CA GLU A 410 -3.82 9.72 -4.62
C GLU A 410 -3.32 10.57 -5.79
N LEU A 411 -4.08 10.66 -6.88
CA LEU A 411 -3.75 11.58 -7.97
C LEU A 411 -3.72 13.03 -7.47
N GLY A 412 -4.72 13.46 -6.69
CA GLY A 412 -4.78 14.78 -6.07
C GLY A 412 -3.59 15.03 -5.15
N ASN A 413 -3.14 14.02 -4.38
CA ASN A 413 -1.94 14.10 -3.56
C ASN A 413 -0.67 14.31 -4.39
N VAL A 414 -0.57 13.68 -5.58
CA VAL A 414 0.55 13.89 -6.51
C VAL A 414 0.57 15.35 -7.00
N TYR A 415 -0.58 15.90 -7.44
CA TYR A 415 -0.69 17.33 -7.79
C TYR A 415 -0.38 18.25 -6.61
N TYR A 416 -0.83 17.91 -5.41
CA TYR A 416 -0.59 18.68 -4.19
C TYR A 416 0.92 18.77 -3.87
N ARG A 417 1.64 17.64 -3.91
CA ARG A 417 3.09 17.60 -3.67
C ARG A 417 3.90 18.32 -4.74
N ALA A 418 3.43 18.32 -5.99
CA ALA A 418 4.03 19.14 -7.05
C ALA A 418 3.81 20.65 -6.81
N GLY A 419 2.89 21.05 -5.91
CA GLY A 419 2.50 22.44 -5.67
C GLY A 419 1.48 22.98 -6.66
N LEU A 420 0.82 22.09 -7.41
CA LEU A 420 -0.27 22.41 -8.33
C LEU A 420 -1.60 22.37 -7.58
N PHE A 421 -1.75 23.24 -6.57
CA PHE A 421 -2.85 23.16 -5.61
C PHE A 421 -4.24 23.35 -6.23
N GLU A 422 -4.39 24.18 -7.26
CA GLU A 422 -5.65 24.32 -8.01
C GLU A 422 -6.05 23.04 -8.75
N HIS A 423 -5.06 22.32 -9.30
CA HIS A 423 -5.30 21.04 -9.98
C HIS A 423 -5.65 19.96 -8.96
N ALA A 424 -4.91 19.91 -7.83
CA ALA A 424 -5.22 19.03 -6.71
C ALA A 424 -6.64 19.25 -6.20
N ARG A 425 -7.03 20.52 -5.97
CA ARG A 425 -8.40 20.91 -5.59
C ARG A 425 -9.42 20.39 -6.60
N ALA A 426 -9.24 20.66 -7.89
CA ALA A 426 -10.19 20.24 -8.92
C ALA A 426 -10.36 18.71 -8.98
N VAL A 427 -9.28 17.95 -8.77
CA VAL A 427 -9.34 16.48 -8.64
C VAL A 427 -10.13 16.08 -7.39
N PHE A 428 -9.81 16.66 -6.23
CA PHE A 428 -10.49 16.32 -4.97
C PHE A 428 -11.98 16.69 -4.97
N GLU A 429 -12.35 17.85 -5.53
CA GLU A 429 -13.75 18.25 -5.71
C GLU A 429 -14.51 17.32 -6.66
N ARG A 430 -13.81 16.73 -7.64
CA ARG A 430 -14.41 15.72 -8.51
C ARG A 430 -14.64 14.41 -7.75
N VAL A 431 -13.67 13.99 -6.94
CA VAL A 431 -13.80 12.82 -6.07
C VAL A 431 -14.98 12.97 -5.11
N GLU A 432 -15.10 14.10 -4.43
CA GLU A 432 -16.18 14.35 -3.47
C GLU A 432 -17.57 14.37 -4.14
N ARG A 433 -17.68 14.94 -5.34
CA ARG A 433 -18.93 14.91 -6.12
C ARG A 433 -19.35 13.50 -6.54
N ASP A 434 -18.37 12.67 -6.88
CA ASP A 434 -18.63 11.32 -7.38
C ASP A 434 -18.79 10.30 -6.22
N ALA A 435 -18.33 10.62 -5.00
CA ALA A 435 -18.40 9.74 -3.83
C ALA A 435 -19.85 9.51 -3.36
N VAL A 436 -20.43 8.37 -3.74
CA VAL A 436 -21.85 8.06 -3.47
C VAL A 436 -22.10 7.75 -1.97
N HIS A 437 -21.08 7.36 -1.20
CA HIS A 437 -21.27 6.84 0.17
C HIS A 437 -20.18 7.21 1.20
N GLU A 438 -19.10 7.89 0.81
CA GLU A 438 -18.04 8.29 1.75
C GLU A 438 -18.43 9.59 2.46
N HIS A 439 -19.06 9.45 3.63
CA HIS A 439 -19.37 10.57 4.53
C HIS A 439 -18.10 11.14 5.22
N SER A 440 -16.90 10.69 4.84
CA SER A 440 -15.68 11.22 5.44
C SER A 440 -15.34 12.57 4.78
N PRO A 441 -15.30 13.67 5.55
CA PRO A 441 -14.95 14.97 5.02
C PRO A 441 -13.57 14.91 4.39
N ASN A 442 -13.45 15.38 3.14
CA ASN A 442 -12.22 15.27 2.37
C ASN A 442 -11.16 16.25 2.92
N SER A 443 -10.43 15.83 3.96
CA SER A 443 -9.35 16.63 4.56
C SER A 443 -8.27 17.01 3.54
N ASN A 444 -8.07 16.20 2.48
CA ASN A 444 -7.14 16.52 1.39
C ASN A 444 -7.65 17.69 0.52
N LEU A 445 -8.97 17.75 0.26
CA LEU A 445 -9.58 18.92 -0.39
C LEU A 445 -9.39 20.18 0.45
N ALA A 446 -9.66 20.11 1.75
CA ALA A 446 -9.49 21.25 2.65
C ALA A 446 -8.02 21.71 2.71
N ALA A 447 -7.07 20.79 2.74
CA ALA A 447 -5.65 21.11 2.65
C ALA A 447 -5.28 21.77 1.31
N ALA A 448 -5.80 21.27 0.19
CA ALA A 448 -5.58 21.87 -1.13
C ALA A 448 -6.17 23.29 -1.22
N LEU A 449 -7.38 23.50 -0.70
CA LEU A 449 -8.04 24.82 -0.60
C LEU A 449 -7.23 25.79 0.25
N ALA A 450 -6.77 25.35 1.44
CA ALA A 450 -5.93 26.17 2.31
C ALA A 450 -4.63 26.59 1.62
N GLN A 451 -3.94 25.65 0.97
CA GLN A 451 -2.74 25.99 0.20
C GLN A 451 -3.05 26.92 -0.96
N ALA A 452 -4.18 26.76 -1.64
CA ALA A 452 -4.65 27.68 -2.67
C ALA A 452 -5.06 29.08 -2.14
N GLY A 453 -5.06 29.31 -0.82
CA GLY A 453 -5.46 30.58 -0.21
C GLY A 453 -6.95 30.71 0.08
N ARG A 454 -7.74 29.67 -0.19
CA ARG A 454 -9.20 29.62 0.03
C ARG A 454 -9.52 29.13 1.45
N TYR A 455 -9.03 29.86 2.45
CA TYR A 455 -9.10 29.45 3.86
C TYR A 455 -10.53 29.29 4.39
N VAL A 456 -11.42 30.20 4.02
CA VAL A 456 -12.84 30.15 4.44
C VAL A 456 -13.52 28.90 3.88
N ASP A 457 -13.24 28.54 2.62
CA ASP A 457 -13.81 27.34 2.01
C ASP A 457 -13.24 26.06 2.64
N ALA A 458 -11.95 26.04 2.99
CA ALA A 458 -11.37 24.94 3.76
C ALA A 458 -12.06 24.77 5.13
N GLN A 459 -12.35 25.87 5.84
CA GLN A 459 -13.03 25.82 7.14
C GLN A 459 -14.50 25.38 7.06
N ARG A 460 -15.19 25.70 5.96
CA ARG A 460 -16.55 25.19 5.69
C ARG A 460 -16.60 23.65 5.65
N ILE A 461 -15.49 23.00 5.30
CA ILE A 461 -15.36 21.54 5.31
C ILE A 461 -14.92 21.06 6.71
N LEU A 462 -13.88 21.67 7.29
CA LEU A 462 -13.18 21.15 8.47
C LEU A 462 -13.94 21.33 9.80
N VAL A 463 -14.65 22.45 10.00
CA VAL A 463 -15.36 22.70 11.27
C VAL A 463 -16.53 21.75 11.49
N PRO A 464 -17.44 21.54 10.49
CA PRO A 464 -18.48 20.52 10.60
C PRO A 464 -17.89 19.12 10.77
N ALA A 465 -16.81 18.81 10.03
CA ALA A 465 -16.10 17.54 10.10
C ALA A 465 -15.59 17.19 11.51
N CYS A 466 -14.89 18.12 12.16
CA CYS A 466 -14.42 17.96 13.53
C CYS A 466 -15.58 17.70 14.50
N SER A 467 -16.72 18.39 14.30
CA SER A 467 -17.90 18.23 15.16
C SER A 467 -18.63 16.90 14.93
N GLN A 468 -18.72 16.43 13.68
CA GLN A 468 -19.38 15.18 13.31
C GLN A 468 -18.57 13.95 13.70
N TYR A 469 -17.24 14.05 13.65
CA TYR A 469 -16.32 12.94 13.91
C TYR A 469 -15.38 13.22 15.10
N PRO A 470 -15.91 13.43 16.32
CA PRO A 470 -15.12 13.87 17.48
C PRO A 470 -14.11 12.83 17.99
N ARG A 471 -14.10 11.63 17.42
CA ARG A 471 -13.12 10.57 17.74
C ARG A 471 -11.87 10.62 16.86
N LEU A 472 -11.89 11.38 15.76
CA LEU A 472 -10.77 11.54 14.84
C LEU A 472 -10.02 12.84 15.16
N PRO A 473 -8.95 12.80 15.98
CA PRO A 473 -8.29 14.00 16.47
C PRO A 473 -7.68 14.84 15.34
N LYS A 474 -7.27 14.19 14.22
CA LYS A 474 -6.76 14.85 13.02
C LYS A 474 -7.74 15.89 12.45
N LEU A 475 -9.04 15.62 12.41
CA LEU A 475 -10.00 16.55 11.82
C LEU A 475 -10.11 17.86 12.63
N CYS A 476 -10.05 17.77 13.95
CA CYS A 476 -10.02 18.95 14.81
C CYS A 476 -8.67 19.66 14.80
N LEU A 477 -7.57 18.92 14.61
CA LEU A 477 -6.25 19.49 14.33
C LEU A 477 -6.28 20.32 13.04
N ASP A 478 -6.73 19.72 11.93
CA ASP A 478 -6.81 20.39 10.62
C ASP A 478 -7.73 21.62 10.71
N ALA A 479 -8.88 21.51 11.39
CA ALA A 479 -9.78 22.64 11.62
C ALA A 479 -9.09 23.77 12.41
N GLY A 480 -8.41 23.44 13.52
CA GLY A 480 -7.67 24.41 14.32
C GLY A 480 -6.53 25.10 13.56
N LEU A 481 -5.78 24.36 12.73
CA LEU A 481 -4.76 24.92 11.85
C LEU A 481 -5.36 25.85 10.79
N GLY A 482 -6.55 25.54 10.27
CA GLY A 482 -7.20 26.44 9.33
C GLY A 482 -7.81 27.70 9.96
N GLU A 483 -8.23 27.66 11.23
CA GLU A 483 -8.52 28.90 12.00
C GLU A 483 -7.24 29.72 12.24
N LEU A 484 -6.09 29.07 12.43
CA LEU A 484 -4.79 29.75 12.51
C LEU A 484 -4.43 30.43 11.17
N HIS A 485 -4.73 29.83 10.02
CA HIS A 485 -4.60 30.50 8.71
C HIS A 485 -5.41 31.81 8.63
N LEU A 486 -6.56 31.85 9.31
CA LEU A 486 -7.43 33.04 9.43
C LEU A 486 -7.02 33.99 10.57
N LEU A 487 -5.94 33.66 11.31
CA LEU A 487 -5.49 34.37 12.53
C LEU A 487 -6.57 34.46 13.62
N GLN A 488 -7.50 33.50 13.66
CA GLN A 488 -8.54 33.40 14.69
C GLN A 488 -8.02 32.57 15.88
N PHE A 489 -7.09 33.14 16.65
CA PHE A 489 -6.34 32.42 17.68
C PHE A 489 -7.22 31.74 18.76
N ALA A 490 -8.31 32.40 19.17
CA ALA A 490 -9.24 31.83 20.14
C ALA A 490 -9.94 30.57 19.61
N ASN A 491 -10.43 30.60 18.36
CA ASN A 491 -11.06 29.45 17.71
C ASN A 491 -10.06 28.32 17.46
N ALA A 492 -8.85 28.67 17.01
CA ALA A 492 -7.77 27.71 16.81
C ALA A 492 -7.48 26.92 18.10
N ARG A 493 -7.30 27.61 19.24
CA ARG A 493 -7.09 26.94 20.54
C ARG A 493 -8.26 26.05 20.95
N LEU A 494 -9.50 26.51 20.72
CA LEU A 494 -10.70 25.74 21.06
C LEU A 494 -10.72 24.40 20.31
N LEU A 495 -10.50 24.42 18.99
CA LEU A 495 -10.51 23.22 18.15
C LEU A 495 -9.31 22.30 18.42
N LEU A 496 -8.13 22.87 18.63
CA LEU A 496 -6.93 22.09 18.98
C LEU A 496 -7.08 21.41 20.35
N ARG A 497 -7.67 22.07 21.34
CA ARG A 497 -7.99 21.45 22.64
C ARG A 497 -9.01 20.33 22.51
N ARG A 498 -10.02 20.48 21.62
CA ARG A 498 -10.95 19.38 21.30
C ARG A 498 -10.24 18.14 20.73
N SER A 499 -9.19 18.34 19.93
CA SER A 499 -8.35 17.23 19.44
C SER A 499 -7.71 16.44 20.60
N LEU A 500 -7.38 17.11 21.70
CA LEU A 500 -6.74 16.54 22.89
C LEU A 500 -7.71 15.97 23.94
N GLU A 501 -9.00 16.34 23.91
CA GLU A 501 -10.00 15.91 24.92
C GLU A 501 -10.09 14.38 25.07
N ARG A 502 -9.97 13.63 23.95
CA ARG A 502 -10.01 12.17 23.94
C ARG A 502 -8.67 11.51 23.66
N HIS A 503 -7.70 12.27 23.18
CA HIS A 503 -6.36 11.81 22.83
C HIS A 503 -5.33 12.75 23.46
N PRO A 504 -5.15 12.71 24.80
CA PRO A 504 -4.30 13.69 25.50
C PRO A 504 -2.87 13.72 24.98
N ASP A 505 -2.37 12.58 24.49
CA ASP A 505 -1.02 12.39 23.96
C ASP A 505 -0.90 12.62 22.45
N TYR A 506 -1.88 13.25 21.81
CA TYR A 506 -1.83 13.58 20.39
C TYR A 506 -0.86 14.76 20.14
N GLU A 507 0.43 14.43 20.04
CA GLU A 507 1.54 15.36 19.84
C GLU A 507 1.35 16.41 18.73
N PRO A 508 0.76 16.09 17.56
CA PRO A 508 0.49 17.11 16.54
C PRO A 508 -0.37 18.29 17.03
N ALA A 509 -1.39 18.02 17.87
CA ALA A 509 -2.24 19.08 18.42
C ALA A 509 -1.54 19.88 19.53
N ARG A 510 -0.66 19.26 20.33
CA ARG A 510 0.16 19.98 21.31
C ARG A 510 1.13 20.94 20.62
N ARG A 511 1.88 20.47 19.62
CA ARG A 511 2.77 21.31 18.79
C ARG A 511 2.00 22.44 18.10
N ALA A 512 0.80 22.17 17.61
CA ALA A 512 -0.04 23.20 17.00
C ALA A 512 -0.49 24.27 18.00
N LEU A 513 -0.76 23.94 19.28
CA LEU A 513 -1.09 24.93 20.31
C LEU A 513 0.10 25.87 20.59
N GLU A 514 1.31 25.31 20.71
CA GLU A 514 2.53 26.12 20.86
C GLU A 514 2.74 27.06 19.66
N LEU A 515 2.47 26.56 18.45
CA LEU A 515 2.53 27.38 17.23
C LEU A 515 1.50 28.52 17.25
N VAL A 516 0.27 28.29 17.73
CA VAL A 516 -0.74 29.35 17.88
C VAL A 516 -0.24 30.43 18.82
N ASP A 517 0.34 30.06 19.97
CA ASP A 517 0.87 31.01 20.95
C ASP A 517 2.04 31.82 20.36
N GLN A 518 2.94 31.15 19.62
CA GLN A 518 4.06 31.80 18.95
C GLN A 518 3.59 32.82 17.89
N VAL A 519 2.62 32.46 17.06
CA VAL A 519 2.10 33.32 16.00
C VAL A 519 1.33 34.51 16.59
N GLU A 520 0.52 34.30 17.63
CA GLU A 520 -0.22 35.40 18.29
C GLU A 520 0.73 36.39 18.96
N ALA A 521 1.81 35.91 19.59
CA ALA A 521 2.83 36.78 20.17
C ALA A 521 3.51 37.65 19.10
N LEU A 522 3.84 37.08 17.93
CA LEU A 522 4.42 37.81 16.81
C LEU A 522 3.44 38.81 16.19
N GLU A 523 2.17 38.44 16.01
CA GLU A 523 1.15 39.34 15.45
C GLU A 523 0.85 40.53 16.37
N ASN A 524 0.99 40.35 17.69
CA ASN A 524 0.82 41.41 18.67
C ASN A 524 2.11 42.18 19.03
N SER A 525 3.25 41.81 18.42
CA SER A 525 4.54 42.42 18.72
C SER A 525 4.63 43.89 18.27
N PRO A 526 5.42 44.74 18.96
CA PRO A 526 5.71 46.10 18.51
C PRO A 526 6.31 46.14 17.09
N GLU A 527 7.14 45.16 16.75
CA GLU A 527 7.80 45.00 15.46
C GLU A 527 6.78 44.88 14.33
N ARG A 528 5.66 44.18 14.58
CA ARG A 528 4.56 44.04 13.61
C ARG A 528 3.92 45.37 13.20
N ARG A 529 3.95 46.35 14.12
CA ARG A 529 3.41 47.71 13.98
C ARG A 529 4.52 48.76 13.86
N SER A 530 5.76 48.34 13.62
CA SER A 530 6.89 49.24 13.49
C SER A 530 6.66 50.24 12.35
N LYS A 531 7.08 51.49 12.56
CA LYS A 531 7.14 52.48 11.47
C LYS A 531 8.29 52.20 10.51
N ASP A 532 9.30 51.45 10.95
CA ASP A 532 10.32 50.93 10.05
C ASP A 532 9.72 49.83 9.17
N ALA A 533 9.61 50.12 7.87
CA ALA A 533 9.00 49.25 6.89
C ALA A 533 9.70 47.88 6.79
N GLN A 534 11.01 47.83 7.02
CA GLN A 534 11.79 46.59 6.95
C GLN A 534 11.51 45.69 8.14
N THR A 535 11.54 46.23 9.36
CA THR A 535 11.14 45.51 10.57
C THR A 535 9.70 45.00 10.48
N ALA A 536 8.77 45.82 9.98
CA ALA A 536 7.39 45.40 9.79
C ALA A 536 7.24 44.29 8.74
N LEU A 537 7.96 44.37 7.61
CA LEU A 537 7.94 43.36 6.54
C LEU A 537 8.44 42.00 7.05
N ARG A 538 9.54 41.99 7.80
CA ARG A 538 10.13 40.77 8.39
C ARG A 538 9.15 40.05 9.30
N THR A 539 8.53 40.78 10.22
CA THR A 539 7.55 40.21 11.14
C THR A 539 6.29 39.75 10.40
N GLN A 540 5.83 40.50 9.39
CA GLN A 540 4.71 40.09 8.53
C GLN A 540 4.98 38.77 7.81
N PHE A 541 6.18 38.62 7.23
CA PHE A 541 6.59 37.38 6.56
C PHE A 541 6.57 36.21 7.54
N ARG A 542 7.17 36.36 8.73
CA ARG A 542 7.23 35.29 9.74
C ARG A 542 5.84 34.89 10.25
N VAL A 543 4.95 35.86 10.50
CA VAL A 543 3.55 35.57 10.86
C VAL A 543 2.88 34.78 9.73
N ALA A 544 2.95 35.26 8.49
CA ALA A 544 2.30 34.59 7.37
C ALA A 544 2.83 33.17 7.14
N MET A 545 4.15 32.99 7.25
CA MET A 545 4.82 31.70 7.11
C MET A 545 4.39 30.72 8.22
N LEU A 546 4.50 31.11 9.49
CA LEU A 546 4.17 30.25 10.64
C LEU A 546 2.67 29.95 10.70
N ALA A 547 1.84 30.94 10.36
CA ALA A 547 0.40 30.75 10.26
C ALA A 547 -0.01 29.93 9.04
N GLY A 548 0.90 29.48 8.18
CA GLY A 548 0.59 28.69 6.97
C GLY A 548 -0.17 29.46 5.88
N ARG A 549 -0.11 30.80 5.91
CA ARG A 549 -0.77 31.68 4.94
C ARG A 549 0.04 31.79 3.64
N ARG A 550 0.10 30.68 2.88
CA ARG A 550 0.99 30.51 1.73
C ARG A 550 1.05 31.70 0.74
N PRO A 551 -0.06 32.21 0.18
CA PRO A 551 0.01 33.32 -0.78
C PRO A 551 0.59 34.61 -0.18
N ASP A 552 0.25 34.90 1.08
CA ASP A 552 0.79 36.06 1.80
C ASP A 552 2.29 35.87 2.09
N ALA A 553 2.68 34.69 2.57
CA ALA A 553 4.06 34.35 2.88
C ALA A 553 4.95 34.40 1.63
N LEU A 554 4.49 33.89 0.48
CA LEU A 554 5.22 33.98 -0.79
C LEU A 554 5.39 35.44 -1.25
N ARG A 555 4.30 36.22 -1.22
CA ARG A 555 4.32 37.65 -1.61
C ARG A 555 5.25 38.48 -0.72
N LEU A 556 5.20 38.26 0.59
CA LEU A 556 6.05 38.97 1.56
C LEU A 556 7.51 38.47 1.48
N GLY A 557 7.71 37.16 1.31
CA GLY A 557 9.01 36.54 1.14
C GLY A 557 9.73 37.02 -0.12
N GLU A 558 9.03 37.20 -1.25
CA GLU A 558 9.65 37.78 -2.44
C GLU A 558 10.08 39.23 -2.23
N LYS A 559 9.28 40.05 -1.52
CA LYS A 559 9.68 41.40 -1.14
C LYS A 559 10.93 41.38 -0.26
N LEU A 560 10.98 40.46 0.71
CA LEU A 560 12.12 40.29 1.62
C LEU A 560 13.39 39.84 0.87
N LEU A 561 13.25 38.94 -0.11
CA LEU A 561 14.37 38.48 -0.94
C LEU A 561 14.98 39.61 -1.77
N ARG A 562 14.17 40.58 -2.20
CA ARG A 562 14.62 41.77 -2.97
C ARG A 562 15.22 42.87 -2.09
N ASP A 563 15.05 42.81 -0.77
CA ASP A 563 15.63 43.76 0.16
C ASP A 563 17.07 43.35 0.50
N GLU A 564 18.05 43.97 -0.15
CA GLU A 564 19.47 43.66 0.07
C GLU A 564 19.95 44.03 1.49
N THR A 565 19.21 44.85 2.22
CA THR A 565 19.55 45.21 3.60
C THR A 565 19.02 44.20 4.62
N ALA A 566 18.12 43.30 4.21
CA ALA A 566 17.57 42.29 5.10
C ALA A 566 18.65 41.26 5.51
N PRO A 567 18.63 40.77 6.76
CA PRO A 567 19.58 39.76 7.21
C PRO A 567 19.59 38.52 6.32
N ARG A 568 20.79 38.05 5.97
CA ARG A 568 20.98 36.88 5.10
C ARG A 568 20.22 35.64 5.57
N SER A 569 20.12 35.43 6.89
CA SER A 569 19.39 34.30 7.49
C SER A 569 17.89 34.33 7.18
N GLU A 570 17.27 35.52 7.20
CA GLU A 570 15.85 35.69 6.94
C GLU A 570 15.53 35.62 5.44
N ARG A 571 16.43 36.17 4.60
CA ARG A 571 16.36 35.97 3.15
C ARG A 571 16.49 34.49 2.80
N ARG A 572 17.37 33.74 3.48
CA ARG A 572 17.47 32.28 3.32
C ARG A 572 16.18 31.57 3.72
N GLU A 573 15.58 31.91 4.86
CA GLU A 573 14.29 31.35 5.29
C GLU A 573 13.18 31.61 4.25
N ALA A 574 13.14 32.81 3.64
CA ALA A 574 12.23 33.11 2.54
C ALA A 574 12.53 32.29 1.27
N ALA A 575 13.80 32.08 0.92
CA ALA A 575 14.19 31.24 -0.22
C ALA A 575 13.79 29.77 0.00
N GLU A 576 14.00 29.23 1.20
CA GLU A 576 13.59 27.87 1.59
C GLU A 576 12.07 27.71 1.51
N TYR A 577 11.32 28.70 1.98
CA TYR A 577 9.87 28.72 1.87
C TYR A 577 9.40 28.74 0.40
N TRP A 578 10.04 29.55 -0.44
CA TRP A 578 9.79 29.58 -1.88
C TRP A 578 10.12 28.24 -2.56
N ALA A 579 11.27 27.64 -2.26
CA ALA A 579 11.65 26.33 -2.79
C ALA A 579 10.63 25.24 -2.45
N ARG A 580 10.00 25.32 -1.28
CA ARG A 580 9.01 24.33 -0.82
C ARG A 580 7.58 24.59 -1.29
N PHE A 581 7.12 25.85 -1.27
CA PHE A 581 5.70 26.19 -1.46
C PHE A 581 5.42 27.11 -2.66
N GLY A 582 6.47 27.63 -3.29
CA GLY A 582 6.37 28.47 -4.48
C GLY A 582 5.72 27.72 -5.66
N PRO A 583 4.98 28.43 -6.54
CA PRO A 583 4.48 27.86 -7.79
C PRO A 583 5.64 27.34 -8.64
N PRO A 584 5.61 26.10 -9.15
CA PRO A 584 6.73 25.52 -9.90
C PRO A 584 7.21 26.40 -11.06
N GLN A 585 6.29 27.03 -11.78
CA GLN A 585 6.59 27.90 -12.94
C GLN A 585 7.40 29.15 -12.57
N GLU A 586 7.35 29.58 -11.30
CA GLU A 586 8.03 30.78 -10.80
C GLU A 586 9.36 30.47 -10.10
N LEU A 587 9.65 29.20 -9.80
CA LEU A 587 10.82 28.82 -9.00
C LEU A 587 12.14 29.23 -9.66
N THR A 588 12.28 29.04 -10.98
CA THR A 588 13.49 29.47 -11.71
C THR A 588 13.68 30.98 -11.65
N ARG A 589 12.59 31.76 -11.70
CA ARG A 589 12.64 33.23 -11.60
C ARG A 589 13.10 33.70 -10.22
N ILE A 590 12.72 32.97 -9.17
CA ILE A 590 13.01 33.35 -7.78
C ILE A 590 14.39 32.86 -7.31
N LEU A 591 14.67 31.56 -7.53
CA LEU A 591 15.83 30.84 -7.00
C LEU A 591 16.97 30.72 -8.00
N GLY A 592 16.71 30.97 -9.29
CA GLY A 592 17.72 30.84 -10.33
C GLY A 592 18.85 31.88 -10.21
N PRO A 593 19.89 31.76 -11.07
CA PRO A 593 21.09 32.58 -10.99
C PRO A 593 20.84 34.09 -11.16
N GLU A 594 19.76 34.46 -11.86
CA GLU A 594 19.33 35.84 -12.04
C GLU A 594 18.20 36.27 -11.07
N GLY A 595 17.79 35.37 -10.18
CA GLY A 595 16.69 35.59 -9.25
C GLY A 595 17.07 36.40 -8.02
N PRO A 596 16.08 36.97 -7.30
CA PRO A 596 16.29 37.72 -6.07
C PRO A 596 16.86 36.89 -4.91
N ALA A 597 16.87 35.56 -4.99
CA ALA A 597 17.43 34.68 -3.96
C ALA A 597 18.85 34.15 -4.26
N ARG A 598 19.46 34.54 -5.38
CA ARG A 598 20.71 33.95 -5.91
C ARG A 598 21.87 33.82 -4.91
N ASP A 599 21.97 34.70 -3.93
CA ASP A 599 23.06 34.75 -2.94
C ASP A 599 22.77 33.94 -1.65
N VAL A 600 21.53 33.46 -1.50
CA VAL A 600 21.07 32.64 -0.37
C VAL A 600 20.56 31.26 -0.78
N THR A 601 20.42 30.99 -2.08
CA THR A 601 20.07 29.68 -2.63
C THR A 601 21.30 28.77 -2.64
N ASP A 602 21.12 27.51 -2.22
CA ASP A 602 22.12 26.44 -2.31
C ASP A 602 21.70 25.36 -3.32
N ASP A 603 22.63 24.45 -3.63
CA ASP A 603 22.42 23.39 -4.62
C ASP A 603 21.23 22.48 -4.24
N ALA A 604 21.02 22.24 -2.94
CA ALA A 604 19.91 21.41 -2.48
C ALA A 604 18.55 22.05 -2.77
N MET A 605 18.43 23.37 -2.59
CA MET A 605 17.22 24.11 -2.98
C MET A 605 16.99 24.06 -4.50
N LEU A 606 18.06 24.21 -5.29
CA LEU A 606 17.97 24.17 -6.76
C LEU A 606 17.55 22.78 -7.25
N ASP A 607 18.12 21.71 -6.70
CA ASP A 607 17.78 20.33 -7.04
C ASP A 607 16.32 20.01 -6.68
N ALA A 608 15.87 20.43 -5.49
CA ALA A 608 14.48 20.26 -5.06
C ALA A 608 13.51 21.05 -5.96
N ALA A 609 13.86 22.28 -6.32
CA ALA A 609 13.08 23.10 -7.24
C ALA A 609 13.01 22.48 -8.64
N ALA A 610 14.14 22.00 -9.18
CA ALA A 610 14.22 21.36 -10.48
C ALA A 610 13.34 20.10 -10.54
N LEU A 611 13.37 19.26 -9.50
CA LEU A 611 12.50 18.08 -9.39
C LEU A 611 11.01 18.45 -9.36
N ARG A 612 10.64 19.48 -8.60
CA ARG A 612 9.24 19.98 -8.56
C ARG A 612 8.80 20.55 -9.90
N ILE A 613 9.67 21.30 -10.60
CA ILE A 613 9.41 21.83 -11.95
C ILE A 613 9.18 20.68 -12.93
N ALA A 614 10.08 19.69 -12.97
CA ALA A 614 9.97 18.54 -13.87
C ALA A 614 8.68 17.75 -13.63
N THR A 615 8.37 17.48 -12.36
CA THR A 615 7.14 16.76 -11.95
C THR A 615 5.88 17.55 -12.34
N ALA A 616 5.87 18.86 -12.08
CA ALA A 616 4.74 19.72 -12.44
C ALA A 616 4.54 19.78 -13.96
N LYS A 617 5.62 19.81 -14.75
CA LYS A 617 5.54 19.78 -16.22
C LYS A 617 4.88 18.49 -16.72
N GLU A 618 5.34 17.33 -16.25
CA GLU A 618 4.75 16.03 -16.64
C GLU A 618 3.26 15.94 -16.26
N LEU A 619 2.90 16.42 -15.07
CA LEU A 619 1.50 16.48 -14.63
C LEU A 619 0.63 17.38 -15.50
N LEU A 620 1.11 18.58 -15.83
CA LEU A 620 0.39 19.53 -16.68
C LEU A 620 0.22 18.99 -18.11
N GLU A 621 1.21 18.28 -18.65
CA GLU A 621 1.10 17.59 -19.94
C GLU A 621 0.05 16.47 -19.92
N ALA A 622 -0.08 15.76 -18.79
CA ALA A 622 -1.09 14.71 -18.61
C ALA A 622 -2.51 15.24 -18.32
N TRP A 623 -2.64 16.48 -17.82
CA TRP A 623 -3.91 17.05 -17.36
C TRP A 623 -5.07 16.99 -18.38
N PRO A 624 -4.88 17.34 -19.67
CA PRO A 624 -5.98 17.33 -20.64
C PRO A 624 -6.62 15.94 -20.80
N ALA A 625 -5.85 14.87 -20.63
CA ALA A 625 -6.33 13.50 -20.74
C ALA A 625 -7.23 13.07 -19.57
N LEU A 626 -7.24 13.82 -18.46
CA LEU A 626 -8.10 13.55 -17.30
C LEU A 626 -9.53 14.07 -17.49
N GLY A 627 -9.75 15.02 -18.42
CA GLY A 627 -11.07 15.59 -18.67
C GLY A 627 -11.66 16.36 -17.47
N ILE A 628 -10.82 16.87 -16.58
CA ILE A 628 -11.23 17.66 -15.41
C ILE A 628 -11.10 19.14 -15.75
N PRO A 629 -12.20 19.92 -15.76
CA PRO A 629 -12.11 21.35 -15.97
C PRO A 629 -11.49 22.02 -14.73
N LEU A 630 -10.54 22.93 -14.95
CA LEU A 630 -10.23 23.95 -13.94
C LEU A 630 -11.36 24.98 -14.02
N ALA A 631 -11.98 25.32 -12.88
CA ALA A 631 -12.88 26.46 -12.84
C ALA A 631 -12.10 27.69 -13.36
N SER A 632 -12.74 28.54 -14.19
CA SER A 632 -12.13 29.81 -14.57
C SER A 632 -11.70 30.53 -13.30
N ALA A 633 -10.48 31.05 -13.30
CA ALA A 633 -10.06 31.99 -12.29
C ALA A 633 -10.92 33.25 -12.49
N ASP A 634 -12.01 33.35 -11.73
CA ASP A 634 -12.80 34.58 -11.60
C ASP A 634 -12.07 35.57 -10.69
#